data_AF-A0AAF0IQ16-F1
#
_entry.id   AF-A0AAF0IQ16-F1
#
_cell.length_a   1.000
_cell.length_b   1.000
_cell.length_c   1.000
_cell.angle_alpha   90.00
_cell.angle_beta   90.00
_cell.angle_gamma   90.00
#
_symmetry.space_group_name_H-M   'P 1'
#
loop_
_entity.id
_entity.type
_entity.pdbx_description
1 polymer ?
#
loop_
_entity_poly.entity_id
_entity_poly.type
_entity_poly.pdbx_seq_one_letter_code
_entity_poly.pdbx_strand_id
1 'polypeptide(L)'
;MTSLLPVLRQAHNDNPWDDATLHALRVDNTQIGFIPPSVMEVVQAYLADHPNTHLRIEDGALTFAPETTVAQRTDEMNQMAVWMRDTKKFPDPLDGYLDNSVAGGITAGDSPRASVVRECFEEAGLARDQVEPYLKQTGHITYFYKTSLGWRQPEMQYTYDLALPSDAIQLRPEDGEAESFELLDIPTVLQLMHKGEFKANCCLVLADFFIRHGYLTAESDTHYAEIVTMLHTDLRLPTP
;
A
#
# COMPACT_ATOMS: atom_id res chain seq x y z
N MET A 1 3.65 26.38 8.57
CA MET A 1 3.72 25.75 7.23
C MET A 1 2.31 25.70 6.65
N THR A 2 2.12 25.58 5.33
CA THR A 2 0.80 25.15 4.82
C THR A 2 0.52 23.75 5.31
N SER A 3 -0.72 23.45 5.74
CA SER A 3 -1.00 22.15 6.33
C SER A 3 -0.90 21.02 5.32
N LEU A 4 -0.29 19.90 5.71
CA LEU A 4 -0.23 18.69 4.87
C LEU A 4 -1.54 17.90 4.90
N LEU A 5 -2.45 18.16 5.84
CA LEU A 5 -3.68 17.39 6.01
C LEU A 5 -4.49 17.22 4.70
N PRO A 6 -4.70 18.25 3.84
CA PRO A 6 -5.42 18.06 2.58
C PRO A 6 -4.70 17.14 1.59
N VAL A 7 -3.36 17.10 1.62
CA VAL A 7 -2.55 16.19 0.79
C VAL A 7 -2.71 14.76 1.30
N LEU A 8 -2.56 14.55 2.61
CA LEU A 8 -2.65 13.23 3.23
C LEU A 8 -4.05 12.61 3.09
N ARG A 9 -5.10 13.44 3.12
CA ARG A 9 -6.49 13.02 2.86
C ARG A 9 -6.75 12.58 1.43
N GLN A 10 -5.82 12.75 0.49
CA GLN A 10 -5.93 12.14 -0.84
C GLN A 10 -5.65 10.64 -0.78
N ALA A 11 -4.77 10.21 0.14
CA ALA A 11 -4.37 8.82 0.33
C ALA A 11 -5.19 8.12 1.40
N HIS A 12 -5.51 8.81 2.50
CA HIS A 12 -6.46 8.32 3.49
C HIS A 12 -7.80 9.04 3.30
N ASN A 13 -8.65 8.47 2.44
CA ASN A 13 -9.86 9.13 1.92
C ASN A 13 -11.15 8.32 2.12
N ASP A 14 -11.10 7.24 2.90
CA ASP A 14 -12.22 6.33 3.08
C ASP A 14 -12.25 5.73 4.49
N ASN A 15 -13.44 5.31 4.91
CA ASN A 15 -13.62 4.38 6.03
C ASN A 15 -14.64 3.33 5.57
N PRO A 16 -14.21 2.15 5.10
CA PRO A 16 -15.10 1.20 4.43
C PRO A 16 -16.13 0.60 5.40
N TRP A 17 -15.89 0.66 6.70
CA TRP A 17 -16.83 0.18 7.70
C TRP A 17 -18.10 1.03 7.81
N ASP A 18 -18.07 2.26 7.31
CA ASP A 18 -19.25 3.14 7.26
C ASP A 18 -20.07 2.91 5.98
N ASP A 19 -19.57 2.12 5.03
CA ASP A 19 -20.21 1.81 3.75
C ASP A 19 -20.89 0.43 3.79
N ALA A 20 -22.18 0.43 4.15
CA ALA A 20 -23.01 -0.76 4.24
C ALA A 20 -23.27 -1.46 2.88
N THR A 21 -22.83 -0.87 1.76
CA THR A 21 -22.97 -1.49 0.44
C THR A 21 -21.84 -2.46 0.11
N LEU A 22 -20.75 -2.43 0.88
CA LEU A 22 -19.61 -3.30 0.66
C LEU A 22 -19.90 -4.74 1.09
N HIS A 23 -19.45 -5.68 0.27
CA HIS A 23 -19.42 -7.10 0.63
C HIS A 23 -18.12 -7.43 1.38
N ALA A 24 -18.16 -8.42 2.27
CA ALA A 24 -16.96 -8.89 2.96
C ALA A 24 -16.19 -9.90 2.11
N LEU A 25 -14.84 -9.85 2.16
CA LEU A 25 -13.99 -11.00 1.86
C LEU A 25 -13.67 -11.69 3.19
N ARG A 26 -13.98 -12.99 3.30
CA ARG A 26 -13.82 -13.76 4.53
C ARG A 26 -12.92 -14.97 4.36
N VAL A 27 -12.17 -15.26 5.41
CA VAL A 27 -11.42 -16.49 5.60
C VAL A 27 -11.75 -17.04 6.98
N ASP A 28 -12.30 -18.25 7.05
CA ASP A 28 -12.67 -18.91 8.31
C ASP A 28 -13.52 -17.99 9.23
N ASN A 29 -14.57 -17.36 8.65
CA ASN A 29 -15.46 -16.37 9.27
C ASN A 29 -14.82 -15.03 9.69
N THR A 30 -13.52 -14.86 9.46
CA THR A 30 -12.83 -13.60 9.72
C THR A 30 -12.86 -12.73 8.47
N GLN A 31 -13.35 -11.50 8.58
CA GLN A 31 -13.28 -10.55 7.47
C GLN A 31 -11.85 -10.06 7.31
N ILE A 32 -11.34 -10.17 6.08
CA ILE A 32 -9.96 -9.79 5.72
C ILE A 32 -9.93 -8.71 4.64
N GLY A 33 -11.08 -8.29 4.13
CA GLY A 33 -11.15 -7.26 3.10
C GLY A 33 -12.58 -6.88 2.73
N PHE A 34 -12.69 -5.97 1.77
CA PHE A 34 -13.94 -5.40 1.28
C PHE A 34 -14.04 -5.57 -0.22
N ILE A 35 -15.24 -5.89 -0.70
CA ILE A 35 -15.53 -6.09 -2.12
C ILE A 35 -16.67 -5.14 -2.50
N PRO A 36 -16.39 -4.12 -3.34
CA PRO A 36 -17.43 -3.26 -3.88
C PRO A 36 -18.48 -4.06 -4.69
N PRO A 37 -19.75 -3.61 -4.76
CA PRO A 37 -20.79 -4.28 -5.55
C PRO A 37 -20.38 -4.57 -7.00
N SER A 38 -19.73 -3.61 -7.66
CA SER A 38 -19.25 -3.77 -9.04
C SER A 38 -18.18 -4.86 -9.18
N VAL A 39 -17.34 -5.05 -8.16
CA VAL A 39 -16.35 -6.15 -8.15
C VAL A 39 -17.05 -7.47 -7.84
N MET A 40 -18.06 -7.48 -6.97
CA MET A 40 -18.85 -8.68 -6.67
C MET A 40 -19.56 -9.23 -7.92
N GLU A 41 -20.08 -8.35 -8.79
CA GLU A 41 -20.64 -8.76 -10.09
C GLU A 41 -19.60 -9.48 -10.98
N VAL A 42 -18.35 -9.01 -10.98
CA VAL A 42 -17.24 -9.64 -11.71
C VAL A 42 -16.87 -10.99 -11.09
N VAL A 43 -16.84 -11.08 -9.75
CA VAL A 43 -16.60 -12.34 -9.02
C VAL A 43 -17.69 -13.37 -9.36
N GLN A 44 -18.96 -12.97 -9.39
CA GLN A 44 -20.06 -13.86 -9.77
C GLN A 44 -19.90 -14.41 -11.19
N ALA A 45 -19.45 -13.58 -12.14
CA ALA A 45 -19.15 -14.03 -13.49
C ALA A 45 -17.98 -15.03 -13.51
N TYR A 46 -16.91 -14.78 -12.75
CA TYR A 46 -15.78 -15.71 -12.61
C TYR A 46 -16.24 -17.07 -12.08
N LEU A 47 -17.05 -17.10 -11.01
CA LEU A 47 -17.55 -18.34 -10.42
C LEU A 47 -18.46 -19.14 -11.37
N ALA A 48 -19.23 -18.46 -12.22
CA ALA A 48 -20.05 -19.11 -13.24
C ALA A 48 -19.19 -19.83 -14.30
N ASP A 49 -18.06 -19.24 -14.67
CA ASP A 49 -17.10 -19.81 -15.63
C ASP A 49 -16.20 -20.90 -15.02
N HIS A 50 -16.04 -20.91 -13.68
CA HIS A 50 -15.12 -21.79 -12.96
C HIS A 50 -15.83 -22.59 -11.85
N PRO A 51 -16.78 -23.49 -12.19
CA PRO A 51 -17.63 -24.17 -11.19
C PRO A 51 -16.87 -25.08 -10.21
N ASN A 52 -15.61 -25.42 -10.52
CA ASN A 52 -14.77 -26.28 -9.68
C ASN A 52 -13.81 -25.51 -8.75
N THR A 53 -13.80 -24.18 -8.79
CA THR A 53 -13.03 -23.35 -7.85
C THR A 53 -13.38 -23.68 -6.40
N HIS A 54 -12.50 -23.38 -5.46
CA HIS A 54 -12.79 -23.35 -4.03
C HIS A 54 -13.47 -22.06 -3.58
N LEU A 55 -13.56 -21.01 -4.38
CA LEU A 55 -14.23 -19.75 -4.02
C LEU A 55 -15.74 -19.89 -3.93
N ARG A 56 -16.38 -19.26 -2.94
CA ARG A 56 -17.82 -19.34 -2.67
C ARG A 56 -18.37 -17.96 -2.35
N ILE A 57 -19.65 -17.74 -2.66
CA ILE A 57 -20.41 -16.61 -2.12
C ILE A 57 -21.40 -17.16 -1.09
N GLU A 58 -21.21 -16.79 0.17
CA GLU A 58 -22.04 -17.24 1.30
C GLU A 58 -22.46 -16.02 2.12
N ASP A 59 -23.76 -15.88 2.40
CA ASP A 59 -24.33 -14.73 3.11
C ASP A 59 -23.90 -13.36 2.55
N GLY A 60 -23.73 -13.29 1.23
CA GLY A 60 -23.30 -12.07 0.53
C GLY A 60 -21.81 -11.73 0.71
N ALA A 61 -20.99 -12.62 1.27
CA ALA A 61 -19.54 -12.48 1.37
C ALA A 61 -18.83 -13.43 0.39
N LEU A 62 -17.70 -13.00 -0.18
CA LEU A 62 -16.78 -13.91 -0.86
C LEU A 62 -15.99 -14.67 0.22
N THR A 63 -15.94 -15.99 0.10
CA THR A 63 -15.25 -16.89 1.02
C THR A 63 -14.68 -18.08 0.25
N PHE A 64 -14.12 -19.05 0.97
CA PHE A 64 -13.62 -20.30 0.43
C PHE A 64 -14.45 -21.48 0.95
N ALA A 65 -14.51 -22.56 0.18
CA ALA A 65 -15.09 -23.81 0.61
C ALA A 65 -14.43 -24.31 1.90
N PRO A 66 -15.15 -25.05 2.76
CA PRO A 66 -14.57 -25.65 3.96
C PRO A 66 -13.32 -26.46 3.65
N GLU A 67 -12.36 -26.48 4.58
CA GLU A 67 -11.11 -27.24 4.49
C GLU A 67 -10.16 -26.86 3.34
N THR A 68 -10.42 -25.74 2.63
CA THR A 68 -9.48 -25.20 1.64
C THR A 68 -8.19 -24.75 2.34
N THR A 69 -7.05 -25.31 1.95
CA THR A 69 -5.74 -24.98 2.52
C THR A 69 -5.27 -23.57 2.16
N VAL A 70 -4.28 -23.04 2.88
CA VAL A 70 -3.69 -21.72 2.59
C VAL A 70 -3.18 -21.63 1.16
N ALA A 71 -2.43 -22.63 0.69
CA ALA A 71 -1.90 -22.66 -0.68
C ALA A 71 -3.03 -22.62 -1.72
N GLN A 72 -4.08 -23.43 -1.53
CA GLN A 72 -5.24 -23.40 -2.42
C GLN A 72 -5.94 -22.03 -2.42
N ARG A 73 -6.10 -21.39 -1.25
CA ARG A 73 -6.70 -20.04 -1.17
C ARG A 73 -5.89 -19.03 -1.99
N THR A 74 -4.57 -19.06 -1.86
CA THR A 74 -3.65 -18.21 -2.64
C THR A 74 -3.77 -18.49 -4.13
N ASP A 75 -3.75 -19.76 -4.54
CA ASP A 75 -3.84 -20.16 -5.95
C ASP A 75 -5.15 -19.71 -6.59
N GLU A 76 -6.28 -19.82 -5.86
CA GLU A 76 -7.60 -19.40 -6.35
C GLU A 76 -7.70 -17.88 -6.53
N MET A 77 -7.20 -17.11 -5.56
CA MET A 77 -7.15 -15.64 -5.68
C MET A 77 -6.26 -15.21 -6.85
N ASN A 78 -5.11 -15.85 -7.03
CA ASN A 78 -4.21 -15.58 -8.15
C ASN A 78 -4.85 -15.92 -9.50
N GLN A 79 -5.51 -17.07 -9.61
CA GLN A 79 -6.23 -17.45 -10.83
C GLN A 79 -7.33 -16.46 -11.19
N MET A 80 -8.12 -16.00 -10.21
CA MET A 80 -9.14 -14.99 -10.42
C MET A 80 -8.52 -13.65 -10.85
N ALA A 81 -7.43 -13.21 -10.22
CA ALA A 81 -6.73 -11.99 -10.59
C ALA A 81 -6.17 -12.03 -12.01
N VAL A 82 -5.56 -13.16 -12.41
CA VAL A 82 -5.09 -13.40 -13.79
C VAL A 82 -6.25 -13.33 -14.77
N TRP A 83 -7.35 -14.04 -14.50
CA TRP A 83 -8.54 -13.98 -15.35
C TRP A 83 -9.11 -12.56 -15.48
N MET A 84 -9.17 -11.80 -14.38
CA MET A 84 -9.63 -10.40 -14.39
C MET A 84 -8.74 -9.51 -15.26
N ARG A 85 -7.41 -9.71 -15.21
CA ARG A 85 -6.44 -9.00 -16.06
C ARG A 85 -6.59 -9.37 -17.52
N ASP A 86 -6.62 -10.67 -17.84
CA ASP A 86 -6.72 -11.18 -19.21
C ASP A 86 -8.03 -10.75 -19.88
N THR A 87 -9.10 -10.66 -19.09
CA THR A 87 -10.42 -10.20 -19.55
C THR A 87 -10.63 -8.69 -19.39
N LYS A 88 -9.57 -7.94 -19.02
CA LYS A 88 -9.54 -6.48 -18.89
C LYS A 88 -10.68 -5.91 -18.06
N LYS A 89 -11.04 -6.60 -16.97
CA LYS A 89 -12.11 -6.13 -16.07
C LYS A 89 -11.72 -4.84 -15.35
N PHE A 90 -10.42 -4.63 -15.17
CA PHE A 90 -9.87 -3.52 -14.43
C PHE A 90 -8.63 -2.97 -15.15
N PRO A 91 -8.55 -1.66 -15.42
CA PRO A 91 -7.31 -1.03 -15.88
C PRO A 91 -6.39 -0.81 -14.68
N ASP A 92 -5.09 -1.02 -14.85
CA ASP A 92 -4.07 -0.50 -13.92
C ASP A 92 -3.85 0.98 -14.23
N PRO A 93 -4.01 1.89 -13.26
CA PRO A 93 -3.51 3.24 -13.37
C PRO A 93 -2.27 3.42 -12.48
N LEU A 94 -1.23 4.04 -13.03
CA LEU A 94 -0.53 5.23 -12.49
C LEU A 94 0.88 5.29 -13.10
N ASP A 95 1.02 5.99 -14.24
CA ASP A 95 2.33 6.37 -14.79
C ASP A 95 2.68 7.81 -14.36
N GLY A 96 3.95 8.06 -14.04
CA GLY A 96 4.51 9.43 -13.95
C GLY A 96 4.40 10.19 -12.62
N TYR A 97 4.18 9.49 -11.50
CA TYR A 97 4.23 10.11 -10.16
C TYR A 97 5.58 9.86 -9.46
N LEU A 98 6.00 10.80 -8.62
CA LEU A 98 7.14 10.61 -7.71
C LEU A 98 6.79 9.60 -6.60
N ASP A 99 7.78 8.84 -6.16
CA ASP A 99 7.67 7.79 -5.13
C ASP A 99 8.66 8.04 -3.97
N ASN A 100 8.57 7.25 -2.91
CA ASN A 100 9.69 7.05 -1.99
C ASN A 100 10.86 6.38 -2.73
N SER A 101 12.07 6.41 -2.13
CA SER A 101 13.26 5.88 -2.81
C SER A 101 13.20 4.38 -3.11
N VAL A 102 12.48 3.61 -2.28
CA VAL A 102 12.25 2.17 -2.46
C VAL A 102 10.91 1.85 -1.81
N ALA A 103 10.01 1.16 -2.50
CA ALA A 103 8.72 0.74 -1.96
C ALA A 103 8.12 -0.47 -2.70
N GLY A 104 8.15 -1.64 -2.06
CA GLY A 104 7.62 -2.87 -2.64
C GLY A 104 6.73 -3.69 -1.70
N GLY A 105 5.96 -4.58 -2.32
CA GLY A 105 5.05 -5.49 -1.61
C GLY A 105 5.78 -6.58 -0.83
N ILE A 106 5.25 -6.96 0.33
CA ILE A 106 5.78 -8.07 1.13
C ILE A 106 5.12 -9.36 0.67
N THR A 107 5.90 -10.29 0.11
CA THR A 107 5.41 -11.60 -0.30
C THR A 107 5.00 -12.41 0.93
N ALA A 108 3.90 -13.17 0.81
CA ALA A 108 3.43 -14.02 1.91
C ALA A 108 4.53 -15.00 2.37
N GLY A 109 4.85 -14.97 3.67
CA GLY A 109 5.91 -15.77 4.27
C GLY A 109 7.28 -15.08 4.35
N ASP A 110 7.47 -13.93 3.69
CA ASP A 110 8.67 -13.12 3.86
C ASP A 110 8.61 -12.26 5.12
N SER A 111 9.78 -11.93 5.67
CA SER A 111 9.88 -10.90 6.70
C SER A 111 9.95 -9.50 6.07
N PRO A 112 9.34 -8.47 6.69
CA PRO A 112 9.42 -7.09 6.19
C PRO A 112 10.85 -6.61 5.91
N ARG A 113 11.82 -7.01 6.76
CA ARG A 113 13.23 -6.65 6.58
C ARG A 113 13.85 -7.32 5.35
N ALA A 114 13.51 -8.59 5.08
CA ALA A 114 14.03 -9.29 3.92
C ALA A 114 13.48 -8.68 2.62
N SER A 115 12.18 -8.34 2.59
CA SER A 115 11.56 -7.69 1.44
C SER A 115 12.22 -6.34 1.15
N VAL A 116 12.30 -5.41 2.12
CA VAL A 116 12.91 -4.09 1.86
C VAL A 116 14.37 -4.17 1.42
N VAL A 117 15.16 -5.14 1.91
CA VAL A 117 16.54 -5.34 1.45
C VAL A 117 16.60 -5.83 0.00
N ARG A 118 15.65 -6.68 -0.41
CA ARG A 118 15.51 -7.14 -1.81
C ARG A 118 15.07 -5.99 -2.72
N GLU A 119 14.01 -5.26 -2.34
CA GLU A 119 13.52 -4.11 -3.12
C GLU A 119 14.58 -3.01 -3.26
N CYS A 120 15.43 -2.78 -2.24
CA CYS A 120 16.53 -1.82 -2.35
C CYS A 120 17.50 -2.14 -3.50
N PHE A 121 17.67 -3.43 -3.80
CA PHE A 121 18.49 -3.86 -4.92
C PHE A 121 17.70 -3.80 -6.24
N GLU A 122 16.47 -4.31 -6.27
CA GLU A 122 15.64 -4.41 -7.47
C GLU A 122 15.21 -3.04 -8.03
N GLU A 123 14.78 -2.12 -7.16
CA GLU A 123 14.28 -0.80 -7.59
C GLU A 123 15.40 0.25 -7.68
N ALA A 124 16.41 0.16 -6.81
CA ALA A 124 17.38 1.22 -6.58
C ALA A 124 18.85 0.82 -6.75
N GLY A 125 19.13 -0.45 -7.07
CA GLY A 125 20.49 -0.94 -7.32
C GLY A 125 21.43 -0.88 -6.12
N LEU A 126 20.88 -0.78 -4.90
CA LEU A 126 21.63 -0.76 -3.65
C LEU A 126 21.96 -2.18 -3.20
N ALA A 127 23.25 -2.49 -3.13
CA ALA A 127 23.70 -3.80 -2.69
C ALA A 127 23.44 -4.01 -1.19
N ARG A 128 23.27 -5.27 -0.80
CA ARG A 128 22.95 -5.67 0.58
C ARG A 128 23.88 -5.08 1.63
N ASP A 129 25.18 -5.04 1.35
CA ASP A 129 26.23 -4.51 2.22
C ASP A 129 26.19 -2.98 2.35
N GLN A 130 25.57 -2.28 1.40
CA GLN A 130 25.30 -0.84 1.45
C GLN A 130 24.03 -0.52 2.27
N VAL A 131 23.11 -1.48 2.37
CA VAL A 131 21.79 -1.29 3.02
C VAL A 131 21.78 -1.79 4.47
N GLU A 132 22.08 -3.08 4.69
CA GLU A 132 21.83 -3.75 5.97
C GLU A 132 22.46 -3.07 7.20
N PRO A 133 23.69 -2.51 7.14
CA PRO A 133 24.31 -1.86 8.29
C PRO A 133 23.63 -0.55 8.72
N TYR A 134 22.92 0.12 7.80
CA TYR A 134 22.36 1.46 8.01
C TYR A 134 20.83 1.47 8.05
N LEU A 135 20.19 0.39 7.57
CA LEU A 135 18.74 0.24 7.52
C LEU A 135 18.13 0.10 8.92
N LYS A 136 17.26 1.03 9.28
CA LYS A 136 16.55 1.07 10.57
C LYS A 136 15.05 0.99 10.34
N GLN A 137 14.38 0.04 10.98
CA GLN A 137 12.92 0.04 11.04
C GLN A 137 12.48 1.20 11.95
N THR A 138 11.53 2.01 11.48
CA THR A 138 11.07 3.21 12.19
C THR A 138 9.63 3.14 12.65
N GLY A 139 8.85 2.20 12.12
CA GLY A 139 7.51 1.91 12.60
C GLY A 139 6.66 1.26 11.51
N HIS A 140 5.38 1.62 11.52
CA HIS A 140 4.46 1.37 10.43
C HIS A 140 3.38 2.45 10.41
N ILE A 141 2.77 2.63 9.25
CA ILE A 141 1.57 3.44 9.07
C ILE A 141 0.41 2.56 8.62
N THR A 142 -0.81 2.95 8.96
CA THR A 142 -2.06 2.29 8.53
C THR A 142 -3.09 3.30 8.08
N TYR A 143 -3.73 3.02 6.94
CA TYR A 143 -4.70 3.91 6.32
C TYR A 143 -5.68 3.14 5.41
N PHE A 144 -6.78 3.80 5.07
CA PHE A 144 -7.74 3.33 4.08
C PHE A 144 -7.74 4.24 2.87
N TYR A 145 -7.46 3.66 1.71
CA TYR A 145 -7.57 4.35 0.44
C TYR A 145 -8.73 3.79 -0.40
N LYS A 146 -9.44 4.70 -1.05
CA LYS A 146 -10.44 4.42 -2.07
C LYS A 146 -9.99 5.02 -3.39
N THR A 147 -9.85 4.16 -4.39
CA THR A 147 -9.53 4.57 -5.76
C THR A 147 -10.70 5.32 -6.39
N SER A 148 -10.45 6.03 -7.49
CA SER A 148 -11.51 6.67 -8.29
C SER A 148 -12.53 5.67 -8.85
N LEU A 149 -12.15 4.39 -8.98
CA LEU A 149 -13.02 3.28 -9.38
C LEU A 149 -13.83 2.69 -8.22
N GLY A 150 -13.64 3.20 -7.00
CA GLY A 150 -14.35 2.76 -5.80
C GLY A 150 -13.74 1.52 -5.13
N TRP A 151 -12.57 1.06 -5.55
CA TRP A 151 -11.90 -0.06 -4.88
C TRP A 151 -11.39 0.37 -3.51
N ARG A 152 -11.42 -0.55 -2.55
CA ARG A 152 -10.99 -0.31 -1.18
C ARG A 152 -9.65 -0.99 -0.93
N GLN A 153 -8.69 -0.20 -0.48
CA GLN A 153 -7.33 -0.61 -0.20
C GLN A 153 -7.02 -0.27 1.27
N PRO A 154 -7.37 -1.16 2.21
CA PRO A 154 -6.76 -1.13 3.54
C PRO A 154 -5.27 -1.41 3.40
N GLU A 155 -4.42 -0.51 3.89
CA GLU A 155 -2.98 -0.68 3.81
C GLU A 155 -2.31 -0.55 5.17
N MET A 156 -1.29 -1.38 5.36
CA MET A 156 -0.29 -1.28 6.42
C MET A 156 1.08 -1.27 5.75
N GLN A 157 1.89 -0.26 6.02
CA GLN A 157 3.23 -0.12 5.45
C GLN A 157 4.25 -0.05 6.58
N TYR A 158 5.21 -0.98 6.59
CA TYR A 158 6.36 -0.91 7.49
C TYR A 158 7.35 0.15 6.99
N THR A 159 7.70 1.10 7.84
CA THR A 159 8.58 2.21 7.46
C THR A 159 10.02 1.93 7.89
N TYR A 160 10.95 2.33 7.01
CA TYR A 160 12.38 2.20 7.23
C TYR A 160 13.10 3.49 6.86
N ASP A 161 14.09 3.85 7.66
CA ASP A 161 15.04 4.90 7.34
C ASP A 161 16.36 4.24 6.91
N LEU A 162 16.91 4.70 5.78
CA LEU A 162 18.24 4.31 5.29
C LEU A 162 19.09 5.56 5.10
N ALA A 163 19.94 5.86 6.07
CA ALA A 163 20.92 6.92 5.94
C ALA A 163 22.16 6.38 5.21
N LEU A 164 22.33 6.73 3.93
CA LEU A 164 23.49 6.30 3.17
C LEU A 164 24.79 6.88 3.76
N PRO A 165 25.87 6.09 3.88
CA PRO A 165 27.11 6.52 4.52
C PRO A 165 27.95 7.49 3.68
N SER A 166 27.61 7.70 2.41
CA SER A 166 28.36 8.57 1.50
C SER A 166 27.53 8.97 0.30
N ASP A 167 27.69 10.24 -0.13
CA ASP A 167 27.14 10.77 -1.38
C ASP A 167 27.70 10.07 -2.63
N ALA A 168 28.77 9.28 -2.50
CA ALA A 168 29.29 8.46 -3.60
C ALA A 168 28.36 7.28 -3.96
N ILE A 169 27.44 6.90 -3.05
CA ILE A 169 26.44 5.87 -3.33
C ILE A 169 25.27 6.53 -4.05
N GLN A 170 25.06 6.11 -5.29
CA GLN A 170 24.01 6.63 -6.17
C GLN A 170 23.00 5.52 -6.45
N LEU A 171 21.72 5.84 -6.28
CA LEU A 171 20.63 4.95 -6.65
C LEU A 171 20.51 4.90 -8.17
N ARG A 172 20.13 3.75 -8.71
CA ARG A 172 19.88 3.57 -10.14
C ARG A 172 18.75 2.56 -10.35
N PRO A 173 17.85 2.78 -11.31
CA PRO A 173 16.86 1.78 -11.66
C PRO A 173 17.53 0.49 -12.16
N GLU A 174 17.05 -0.67 -11.74
CA GLU A 174 17.57 -1.98 -12.20
C GLU A 174 16.50 -2.83 -12.91
N ASP A 175 15.28 -2.88 -12.40
CA ASP A 175 14.19 -3.72 -12.94
C ASP A 175 13.22 -3.00 -13.89
N GLY A 176 13.30 -1.67 -13.96
CA GLY A 176 12.46 -0.83 -14.81
C GLY A 176 11.18 -0.32 -14.12
N GLU A 177 11.00 -0.53 -12.82
CA GLU A 177 9.88 0.03 -12.06
C GLU A 177 10.07 1.54 -11.79
N ALA A 178 11.33 2.00 -11.65
CA ALA A 178 11.69 3.41 -11.54
C ALA A 178 12.24 3.98 -12.86
N GLU A 179 11.84 5.20 -13.23
CA GLU A 179 12.41 5.89 -14.40
C GLU A 179 13.77 6.53 -14.07
N SER A 180 13.87 7.18 -12.91
CA SER A 180 15.08 7.86 -12.45
C SER A 180 15.03 8.17 -10.96
N PHE A 181 16.18 8.55 -10.39
CA PHE A 181 16.28 9.04 -9.00
C PHE A 181 16.75 10.48 -8.98
N GLU A 182 16.14 11.28 -8.11
CA GLU A 182 16.53 12.66 -7.83
C GLU A 182 16.70 12.87 -6.32
N LEU A 183 17.80 13.51 -5.92
CA LEU A 183 18.01 13.93 -4.54
C LEU A 183 17.38 15.30 -4.31
N LEU A 184 16.33 15.34 -3.49
CA LEU A 184 15.56 16.55 -3.21
C LEU A 184 15.79 17.06 -1.78
N ASP A 185 15.76 18.38 -1.60
CA ASP A 185 15.72 18.97 -0.27
C ASP A 185 14.28 18.98 0.30
N ILE A 186 14.16 19.10 1.62
CA ILE A 186 12.87 19.05 2.31
C ILE A 186 11.89 20.14 1.83
N PRO A 187 12.30 21.40 1.65
CA PRO A 187 11.41 22.43 1.09
C PRO A 187 10.84 22.05 -0.28
N THR A 188 11.65 21.47 -1.16
CA THR A 188 11.22 21.02 -2.49
C THR A 188 10.25 19.85 -2.39
N VAL A 189 10.53 18.86 -1.54
CA VAL A 189 9.62 17.72 -1.29
C VAL A 189 8.25 18.23 -0.82
N LEU A 190 8.21 19.12 0.17
CA LEU A 190 6.96 19.71 0.67
C LEU A 190 6.19 20.45 -0.43
N GLN A 191 6.88 21.21 -1.28
CA GLN A 191 6.26 21.90 -2.41
C GLN A 191 5.62 20.92 -3.40
N LEU A 192 6.32 19.85 -3.76
CA LEU A 192 5.85 18.82 -4.69
C LEU A 192 4.67 18.02 -4.12
N MET A 193 4.70 17.70 -2.83
CA MET A 193 3.57 17.10 -2.11
C MET A 193 2.31 17.98 -2.23
N HIS A 194 2.43 19.30 -2.04
CA HIS A 194 1.30 20.22 -2.19
C HIS A 194 0.79 20.34 -3.64
N LYS A 195 1.64 20.10 -4.64
CA LYS A 195 1.25 20.07 -6.05
C LYS A 195 0.62 18.74 -6.47
N GLY A 196 0.68 17.71 -5.62
CA GLY A 196 0.18 16.37 -5.95
C GLY A 196 1.06 15.62 -6.94
N GLU A 197 2.37 15.92 -6.98
CA GLU A 197 3.32 15.26 -7.89
C GLU A 197 3.85 13.93 -7.32
N PHE A 198 3.66 13.68 -6.02
CA PHE A 198 3.91 12.37 -5.40
C PHE A 198 2.70 11.45 -5.48
N LYS A 199 2.94 10.14 -5.55
CA LYS A 199 1.91 9.13 -5.27
C LYS A 199 1.33 9.43 -3.89
N ALA A 200 0.00 9.35 -3.77
CA ALA A 200 -0.69 9.84 -2.58
C ALA A 200 -0.22 9.12 -1.30
N ASN A 201 -0.03 7.80 -1.34
CA ASN A 201 0.44 7.02 -0.20
C ASN A 201 1.88 7.36 0.24
N CYS A 202 2.76 7.73 -0.69
CA CYS A 202 4.12 8.17 -0.38
C CYS A 202 4.13 9.41 0.52
N CYS A 203 3.15 10.30 0.34
CA CYS A 203 2.99 11.47 1.20
C CYS A 203 2.72 11.09 2.67
N LEU A 204 2.09 9.95 2.94
CA LEU A 204 1.88 9.45 4.31
C LEU A 204 3.20 9.02 4.95
N VAL A 205 4.04 8.28 4.21
CA VAL A 205 5.38 7.87 4.66
C VAL A 205 6.28 9.08 4.90
N LEU A 206 6.24 10.07 4.00
CA LEU A 206 6.99 11.33 4.15
C LEU A 206 6.50 12.13 5.35
N ALA A 207 5.19 12.16 5.62
CA ALA A 207 4.64 12.82 6.81
C ALA A 207 5.13 12.14 8.11
N ASP A 208 5.11 10.81 8.18
CA ASP A 208 5.69 10.05 9.29
C ASP A 208 7.19 10.40 9.49
N PHE A 209 7.96 10.41 8.41
CA PHE A 209 9.37 10.83 8.45
C PHE A 209 9.53 12.26 8.99
N PHE A 210 8.76 13.22 8.49
CA PHE A 210 8.84 14.61 8.96
C PHE A 210 8.45 14.75 10.43
N ILE A 211 7.50 13.97 10.91
CA ILE A 211 7.12 13.95 12.34
C ILE A 211 8.28 13.42 13.18
N ARG A 212 8.82 12.24 12.84
CA ARG A 212 9.89 11.59 13.61
C ARG A 212 11.18 12.40 13.65
N HIS A 213 11.47 13.17 12.59
CA HIS A 213 12.67 14.00 12.47
C HIS A 213 12.45 15.47 12.86
N GLY A 214 11.25 15.86 13.28
CA GLY A 214 10.96 17.20 13.80
C GLY A 214 10.77 18.29 12.74
N TYR A 215 10.54 17.92 11.48
CA TYR A 215 10.19 18.84 10.41
C TYR A 215 8.70 19.19 10.38
N LEU A 216 7.85 18.29 10.88
CA LEU A 216 6.43 18.53 11.13
C LEU A 216 6.16 18.41 12.64
N THR A 217 5.73 19.50 13.25
CA THR A 217 5.51 19.64 14.69
C THR A 217 4.15 20.28 14.99
N ALA A 218 3.70 20.16 16.24
CA ALA A 218 2.45 20.78 16.71
C ALA A 218 2.46 22.32 16.59
N GLU A 219 3.64 22.94 16.64
CA GLU A 219 3.84 24.38 16.44
C GLU A 219 3.78 24.78 14.96
N SER A 220 4.09 23.86 14.04
CA SER A 220 4.19 24.14 12.60
C SER A 220 2.89 23.96 11.82
N ASP A 221 1.96 23.12 12.32
CA ASP A 221 0.67 22.81 11.72
C ASP A 221 -0.41 22.59 12.81
N THR A 222 -1.48 23.38 12.78
CA THR A 222 -2.59 23.27 13.73
C THR A 222 -3.35 21.95 13.66
N HIS A 223 -3.20 21.19 12.57
CA HIS A 223 -3.82 19.87 12.37
C HIS A 223 -2.89 18.72 12.78
N TYR A 224 -1.74 18.99 13.39
CA TYR A 224 -0.73 17.98 13.74
C TYR A 224 -1.32 16.74 14.42
N ALA A 225 -2.17 16.92 15.43
CA ALA A 225 -2.77 15.78 16.15
C ALA A 225 -3.65 14.90 15.25
N GLU A 226 -4.38 15.51 14.31
CA GLU A 226 -5.18 14.79 13.32
C GLU A 226 -4.28 14.03 12.33
N ILE A 227 -3.21 14.68 11.87
CA ILE A 227 -2.21 14.06 10.98
C ILE A 227 -1.54 12.86 11.67
N VAL A 228 -1.13 12.98 12.92
CA VAL A 228 -0.54 11.84 13.66
C VAL A 228 -1.56 10.70 13.78
N THR A 229 -2.81 11.02 14.11
CA THR A 229 -3.85 10.01 14.29
C THR A 229 -4.18 9.29 12.98
N MET A 230 -4.27 10.01 11.86
CA MET A 230 -4.64 9.43 10.57
C MET A 230 -3.59 8.48 9.98
N LEU A 231 -2.34 8.58 10.43
CA LEU A 231 -1.25 7.68 10.05
C LEU A 231 -1.32 6.32 10.77
N HIS A 232 -2.14 6.20 11.81
CA HIS A 232 -2.26 4.99 12.65
C HIS A 232 -3.71 4.56 12.78
N THR A 233 -4.41 4.47 11.64
CA THR A 233 -5.82 4.09 11.58
C THR A 233 -6.00 2.63 11.95
N ASP A 234 -6.91 2.33 12.88
CA ASP A 234 -7.30 0.95 13.15
C ASP A 234 -8.09 0.40 11.94
N LEU A 235 -7.45 -0.50 11.20
CA LEU A 235 -8.06 -1.15 10.05
C LEU A 235 -9.22 -2.06 10.46
N ARG A 236 -9.27 -2.53 11.71
CA ARG A 236 -10.23 -3.54 12.20
C ARG A 236 -10.24 -4.82 11.35
N LEU A 237 -9.15 -5.05 10.62
CA LEU A 237 -8.85 -6.26 9.87
C LEU A 237 -7.64 -6.95 10.52
N PRO A 238 -7.49 -8.27 10.36
CA PRO A 238 -6.25 -8.93 10.71
C PRO A 238 -5.07 -8.29 9.98
N THR A 239 -4.01 -7.96 10.72
CA THR A 239 -2.74 -7.47 10.18
C THR A 239 -1.66 -8.54 10.37
N PRO A 240 -0.57 -8.53 9.57
CA PRO A 240 0.49 -9.54 9.62
C PRO A 240 1.18 -9.69 10.98
#